data_AF-A0A7X9D612-F1
#
_entry.id   AF-A0A7X9D612-F1
#
_cell.length_a   1.000
_cell.length_b   1.000
_cell.length_c   1.000
_cell.angle_alpha   90.00
_cell.angle_beta   90.00
_cell.angle_gamma   90.00
#
_symmetry.space_group_name_H-M   'P 1'
#
loop_
_entity.id
_entity.type
_entity.pdbx_description
1 polymer ?
#
loop_
_entity_poly.entity_id
_entity_poly.type
_entity_poly.pdbx_seq_one_letter_code
_entity_poly.pdbx_strand_id
1 'polypeptide(L)' 'MNKKKQDIAYFLSFCIEQYKNEKGISGSNAMELLSKYGVLDYLAEHFEILHTQSRQWLIEDIDEFIRARKEEEV' A
#
# COMPACT_ATOMS: atom_id res chain seq x y z
N MET A 1 -23.65 3.25 1.04
CA MET A 1 -22.24 2.97 1.41
C MET A 1 -21.61 4.28 1.87
N ASN A 2 -20.78 4.30 2.91
CA ASN A 2 -20.16 5.54 3.42
C ASN A 2 -19.09 6.03 2.42
N LYS A 3 -19.18 7.29 1.98
CA LYS A 3 -18.26 7.92 0.99
C LYS A 3 -16.79 7.71 1.35
N LYS A 4 -16.43 7.91 2.63
CA LYS A 4 -15.04 7.73 3.11
C LYS A 4 -14.52 6.30 2.91
N LYS A 5 -15.38 5.29 3.07
CA LYS A 5 -14.98 3.89 2.82
C LYS A 5 -14.70 3.64 1.34
N GLN A 6 -15.41 4.32 0.45
CA GLN A 6 -15.16 4.22 -1.00
C GLN A 6 -13.84 4.90 -1.36
N ASP A 7 -13.58 6.08 -0.82
CA ASP A 7 -12.33 6.82 -1.05
C ASP A 7 -11.11 6.03 -0.59
N ILE A 8 -11.19 5.38 0.59
CA ILE A 8 -10.15 4.47 1.08
C ILE A 8 -9.97 3.28 0.11
N ALA A 9 -11.05 2.65 -0.34
CA ALA A 9 -10.95 1.52 -1.26
C ALA A 9 -10.32 1.92 -2.61
N TYR A 10 -10.62 3.12 -3.12
CA TYR A 10 -10.00 3.65 -4.33
C TYR A 10 -8.51 3.93 -4.12
N PHE A 11 -8.14 4.49 -2.97
CA PHE A 11 -6.74 4.72 -2.61
C PHE A 11 -5.95 3.43 -2.48
N LEU A 12 -6.48 2.41 -1.80
CA LEU A 12 -5.82 1.10 -1.72
C LEU A 12 -5.64 0.47 -3.10
N SER A 13 -6.67 0.55 -3.95
CA SER A 13 -6.60 0.05 -5.33
C SER A 13 -5.53 0.79 -6.13
N PHE A 14 -5.41 2.11 -5.94
CA PHE A 14 -4.35 2.91 -6.53
C PHE A 14 -2.97 2.44 -6.05
N CYS A 15 -2.74 2.31 -4.74
CA CYS A 15 -1.45 1.85 -4.20
C CYS A 15 -1.05 0.47 -4.72
N ILE A 16 -1.99 -0.48 -4.77
CA ILE A 16 -1.73 -1.84 -5.31
C ILE A 16 -1.30 -1.76 -6.78
N GLU A 17 -2.01 -0.99 -7.60
CA GLU A 17 -1.69 -0.86 -9.02
C GLU A 17 -0.37 -0.12 -9.25
N GLN A 18 -0.08 0.92 -8.46
CA GLN A 18 1.19 1.64 -8.55
C GLN A 18 2.37 0.75 -8.16
N TYR A 19 2.22 -0.02 -7.08
CA TYR A 19 3.26 -0.92 -6.59
C TYR A 19 3.51 -2.09 -7.55
N LYS A 20 2.44 -2.68 -8.07
CA LYS A 20 2.48 -3.67 -9.15
C LYS A 20 3.32 -3.17 -10.33
N ASN A 21 3.02 -1.96 -10.82
CA ASN A 21 3.70 -1.38 -11.98
C ASN A 21 5.17 -1.07 -11.69
N GLU A 22 5.50 -0.57 -10.50
CA GLU A 22 6.88 -0.28 -10.10
C GLU A 22 7.71 -1.57 -9.98
N LYS A 23 7.16 -2.62 -9.39
CA LYS A 23 7.86 -3.89 -9.16
C LYS A 23 7.84 -4.84 -10.37
N GLY A 24 7.06 -4.53 -11.41
CA GLY A 24 6.90 -5.40 -12.57
C GLY A 24 6.25 -6.74 -12.24
N ILE A 25 5.35 -6.79 -11.26
CA ILE A 25 4.67 -8.01 -10.79
C ILE A 25 3.19 -8.03 -11.21
N SER A 26 2.50 -9.14 -11.01
CA SER A 26 1.05 -9.20 -11.22
C SER A 26 0.29 -8.47 -10.10
N GLY A 27 -0.93 -8.02 -10.39
CA GLY A 27 -1.79 -7.39 -9.38
C GLY A 27 -2.11 -8.31 -8.20
N SER A 28 -2.25 -9.63 -8.46
CA SER A 28 -2.45 -10.63 -7.41
C SER A 28 -1.23 -10.73 -6.49
N ASN A 29 -0.01 -10.76 -7.06
CA ASN A 29 1.22 -10.86 -6.27
C ASN A 29 1.46 -9.57 -5.47
N ALA A 30 1.14 -8.41 -6.04
CA ALA A 30 1.18 -7.13 -5.33
C ALA A 30 0.21 -7.14 -4.14
N MET A 31 -1.05 -7.52 -4.37
CA MET A 31 -2.05 -7.60 -3.30
C MET A 31 -1.62 -8.57 -2.19
N GLU A 32 -1.15 -9.77 -2.56
CA GLU A 32 -0.69 -10.77 -1.60
C GLU A 32 0.50 -10.27 -0.77
N LEU A 33 1.50 -9.64 -1.40
CA LEU A 33 2.67 -9.11 -0.70
C LEU A 33 2.29 -7.98 0.26
N LEU A 34 1.50 -7.02 -0.22
CA LEU A 34 1.07 -5.87 0.59
C LEU A 34 0.18 -6.32 1.75
N SER A 35 -0.70 -7.29 1.51
CA SER A 35 -1.54 -7.89 2.57
C SER A 35 -0.69 -8.67 3.58
N LYS A 36 0.23 -9.52 3.12
CA LYS A 36 1.11 -10.34 3.97
C LYS A 36 1.87 -9.48 4.97
N TYR A 37 2.41 -8.35 4.51
CA TYR A 37 3.17 -7.45 5.38
C TYR A 37 2.28 -6.44 6.11
N GLY A 38 0.96 -6.47 5.98
CA GLY A 38 0.03 -5.56 6.68
C GLY A 38 0.04 -4.12 6.16
N VAL A 39 0.55 -3.91 4.94
CA VAL A 39 0.64 -2.58 4.31
C VAL A 39 -0.75 -2.04 4.00
N LEU A 40 -1.70 -2.90 3.60
CA LEU A 40 -3.06 -2.46 3.28
C LEU A 40 -3.78 -1.86 4.49
N ASP A 41 -3.58 -2.45 5.67
CA ASP A 41 -4.14 -1.93 6.92
C ASP A 41 -3.49 -0.60 7.30
N TYR A 42 -2.16 -0.50 7.21
CA TYR A 42 -1.41 0.74 7.40
C TYR A 42 -1.91 1.87 6.49
N LEU A 43 -2.02 1.61 5.19
CA LEU A 43 -2.51 2.58 4.21
C LEU A 43 -3.95 3.03 4.50
N ALA A 44 -4.81 2.12 4.97
CA ALA A 44 -6.19 2.43 5.31
C ALA A 44 -6.30 3.25 6.61
N GLU A 45 -5.53 2.92 7.63
CA GLU A 45 -5.50 3.60 8.92
C GLU A 45 -4.98 5.04 8.80
N HIS A 46 -3.95 5.24 7.97
CA HIS A 46 -3.31 6.53 7.78
C HIS A 46 -3.79 7.27 6.50
N PHE A 47 -4.93 6.87 5.95
CA PHE A 47 -5.49 7.42 4.71
C PHE A 47 -5.47 8.96 4.68
N GLU A 48 -5.93 9.63 5.74
CA GLU A 48 -6.05 11.10 5.80
C GLU A 48 -4.74 11.84 5.50
N ILE A 49 -3.59 11.22 5.78
CA ILE A 49 -2.27 11.79 5.52
C ILE A 49 -1.75 11.28 4.18
N LEU A 50 -1.80 9.96 3.97
CA LEU A 50 -1.12 9.29 2.87
C LEU A 50 -1.75 9.58 1.50
N HIS A 51 -3.08 9.80 1.43
CA HIS A 51 -3.75 10.08 0.15
C HIS A 51 -3.35 11.43 -0.48
N THR A 52 -2.65 12.29 0.25
CA THR A 52 -2.14 13.58 -0.24
C THR A 52 -0.71 13.50 -0.78
N GLN A 53 -0.02 12.37 -0.56
CA GLN A 53 1.37 12.19 -0.92
C GLN A 53 1.55 11.82 -2.39
N SER A 54 2.75 12.08 -2.93
CA SER A 54 3.08 11.73 -4.30
C SER A 54 3.18 10.20 -4.47
N ARG A 55 2.94 9.71 -5.69
CA ARG A 55 3.14 8.30 -6.06
C ARG A 55 4.52 7.81 -5.64
N GLN A 56 5.58 8.54 -5.98
CA GLN A 56 6.96 8.11 -5.72
C GLN A 56 7.21 7.90 -4.22
N TRP A 57 6.76 8.88 -3.41
CA TRP A 57 6.89 8.82 -1.96
C TRP A 57 6.13 7.62 -1.38
N LEU A 58 4.89 7.37 -1.84
CA LEU A 58 4.09 6.23 -1.37
C LEU A 58 4.78 4.89 -1.65
N ILE A 59 5.43 4.74 -2.80
CA ILE A 59 6.11 3.49 -3.13
C ILE A 59 7.35 3.29 -2.26
N GLU A 60 8.12 4.35 -2.02
CA GLU A 60 9.29 4.30 -1.12
C GLU A 60 8.89 3.98 0.32
N ASP A 61 7.82 4.59 0.82
CA ASP A 61 7.26 4.33 2.15
C ASP A 61 6.79 2.86 2.29
N ILE A 62 6.09 2.34 1.27
CA ILE A 62 5.68 0.93 1.24
C ILE A 62 6.88 -0.01 1.26
N ASP A 63 7.93 0.28 0.49
CA ASP A 63 9.15 -0.54 0.47
C ASP A 63 9.86 -0.53 1.82
N GLU A 64 9.97 0.63 2.45
CA GLU A 64 10.54 0.79 3.78
C GLU A 64 9.73 0.03 4.83
N PHE A 65 8.40 0.14 4.81
CA PHE A 65 7.51 -0.58 5.70
C PHE A 65 7.70 -2.10 5.59
N ILE A 66 7.74 -2.63 4.37
CA ILE A 66 7.97 -4.07 4.12
C ILE A 66 9.37 -4.48 4.60
N ARG A 67 10.39 -3.66 4.34
CA ARG A 67 11.77 -3.94 4.76
C ARG A 67 11.88 -4.04 6.28
N ALA A 68 11.32 -3.06 7.00
CA ALA A 68 11.32 -3.06 8.46
C ALA A 68 10.67 -4.34 9.03
N ARG A 69 9.52 -4.75 8.49
CA ARG A 69 8.85 -5.99 8.94
C ARG A 69 9.61 -7.27 8.60
N LYS A 70 10.36 -7.30 7.51
CA LYS A 70 11.23 -8.44 7.20
C LYS A 70 12.38 -8.56 8.18
N GLU A 71 12.92 -7.44 8.67
CA GLU A 71 14.00 -7.43 9.65
C GLU A 71 13.52 -7.89 11.04
N GLU A 72 12.26 -7.63 11.40
CA GLU A 72 11.65 -8.13 12.64
C GLU A 72 11.40 -9.66 12.66
N GLU A 73 11.33 -10.30 11.48
CA GLU A 73 11.17 -11.76 11.35
C GLU A 73 12.50 -12.53 11.49
N VAL A 74 13.64 -11.83 11.57
CA VAL A 74 15.01 -12.41 11.64
C VAL A 74 15.55 -12.38 13.06
#